data_AF-A0A2S9FMG0-F1
#
_entry.id   AF-A0A2S9FMG0-F1
#
_cell.length_a   1.000
_cell.length_b   1.000
_cell.length_c   1.000
_cell.angle_alpha   90.00
_cell.angle_beta   90.00
_cell.angle_gamma   90.00
#
_symmetry.space_group_name_H-M   'P 1'
#
loop_
_entity.id
_entity.type
_entity.pdbx_description
1 polymer ?
#
loop_
_entity_poly.entity_id
_entity_poly.type
_entity_poly.pdbx_seq_one_letter_code
_entity_poly.pdbx_strand_id
1 'polypeptide(L)'
;LGCTIKLLAICERLVDGEGQERVSARVYPALVPLEHPLASVNGAFNAVVVEAEAAGRLMFYGQGAGGAPTASAVLGDLVMAARNRVQGGRGPRESKYAKLPIAPIGLIPTRYYVNMNVADRPGVLSAVAAEFSKREVSIAEV
;
A
#
# COMPACT_ATOMS: atom_id res chain seq x y z
N LEU A 1 4.84 16.61 12.53
CA LEU A 1 4.38 15.74 11.42
C LEU A 1 5.35 15.53 10.25
N GLY A 2 5.78 16.53 9.46
CA GLY A 2 6.80 16.30 8.41
C GLY A 2 6.42 15.28 7.31
N CYS A 3 5.17 15.32 6.84
CA CYS A 3 4.60 14.37 5.89
C CYS A 3 3.97 15.06 4.67
N THR A 4 3.80 14.30 3.59
CA THR A 4 2.89 14.62 2.48
C THR A 4 1.70 13.65 2.47
N ILE A 5 0.67 13.93 1.67
CA ILE A 5 -0.49 13.05 1.50
C ILE A 5 -0.40 12.38 0.13
N LYS A 6 -0.52 11.05 0.10
CA LYS A 6 -0.59 10.26 -1.15
C LYS A 6 -1.78 9.31 -1.08
N LEU A 7 -2.40 9.03 -2.23
CA LEU A 7 -3.38 7.95 -2.37
C LEU A 7 -2.60 6.64 -2.58
N LEU A 8 -2.58 5.78 -1.57
CA LEU A 8 -1.81 4.54 -1.62
C LEU A 8 -2.71 3.34 -1.88
N ALA A 9 -2.28 2.46 -2.79
CA ALA A 9 -2.76 1.09 -2.88
C ALA A 9 -1.77 0.19 -2.13
N ILE A 10 -2.24 -0.52 -1.11
CA ILE A 10 -1.41 -1.37 -0.26
C ILE A 10 -1.95 -2.80 -0.33
N CYS A 11 -1.07 -3.72 -0.70
CA CYS A 11 -1.33 -5.15 -0.73
C CYS A 11 -0.34 -5.85 0.21
N GLU A 12 -0.84 -6.54 1.22
CA GLU A 12 -0.02 -7.18 2.24
C GLU A 12 -0.44 -8.63 2.42
N ARG A 13 0.55 -9.50 2.61
CA ARG A 13 0.38 -10.85 3.14
C ARG A 13 0.56 -10.76 4.65
N LEU A 14 -0.50 -11.05 5.39
CA LEU A 14 -0.52 -11.01 6.84
C LEU A 14 -0.34 -12.42 7.37
N VAL A 15 0.40 -12.55 8.47
CA VAL A 15 0.55 -13.79 9.24
C VAL A 15 0.20 -13.45 10.68
N ASP A 16 -0.79 -14.11 11.25
CA ASP A 16 -1.15 -13.92 12.65
C ASP A 16 -0.26 -14.74 13.61
N GLY A 17 -0.46 -14.57 14.91
CA GLY A 17 0.32 -15.25 15.95
C GLY A 17 0.15 -16.78 15.96
N GLU A 18 -0.88 -17.30 15.28
CA GLU A 18 -1.12 -18.74 15.11
C GLU A 18 -0.56 -19.27 13.79
N GLY A 19 0.10 -18.40 13.01
CA GLY A 19 0.68 -18.73 11.71
C GLY A 19 -0.34 -18.78 10.58
N GLN A 20 -1.58 -18.34 10.80
CA GLN A 20 -2.59 -18.30 9.75
C GLN A 20 -2.40 -17.07 8.86
N GLU A 21 -2.43 -17.33 7.57
CA GLU A 21 -2.14 -16.34 6.55
C GLU A 21 -3.41 -15.73 5.96
N ARG A 22 -3.35 -14.43 5.70
CA ARG A 22 -4.43 -13.67 5.06
C ARG A 22 -3.85 -12.71 4.04
N VAL A 23 -4.67 -12.27 3.10
CA VAL A 23 -4.30 -11.19 2.17
C VAL A 23 -5.16 -9.97 2.42
N SER A 24 -4.53 -8.80 2.50
CA SER A 24 -5.18 -7.50 2.54
C SER A 24 -4.90 -6.76 1.24
N ALA A 25 -5.93 -6.17 0.64
CA ALA A 25 -5.80 -5.21 -0.45
C ALA A 25 -6.71 -4.01 -0.16
N ARG A 26 -6.12 -2.80 -0.11
CA ARG A 26 -6.81 -1.60 0.34
C ARG A 26 -6.25 -0.34 -0.32
N VAL A 27 -7.11 0.65 -0.51
CA VAL A 27 -6.75 1.95 -1.08
C VAL A 27 -7.29 3.06 -0.20
N TYR A 28 -6.44 3.99 0.23
CA TYR A 28 -6.85 5.16 1.00
C TYR A 28 -5.79 6.29 0.94
N PRO A 29 -6.18 7.54 1.21
CA PRO A 29 -5.23 8.61 1.49
C PRO A 29 -4.42 8.30 2.75
N ALA A 30 -3.10 8.46 2.67
CA ALA A 30 -2.20 8.23 3.80
C ALA A 30 -1.21 9.39 3.95
N LEU A 31 -0.88 9.71 5.20
CA LEU A 31 0.28 10.56 5.50
C LEU A 31 1.55 9.73 5.28
N VAL A 32 2.41 10.22 4.40
CA VAL A 32 3.69 9.60 4.05
C VAL A 32 4.81 10.54 4.50
N PRO A 33 5.78 10.08 5.33
CA PRO A 33 6.92 10.89 5.73
C PRO A 33 7.67 11.44 4.51
N LEU A 34 8.17 12.68 4.60
CA LEU A 34 8.87 13.31 3.48
C LEU A 34 10.16 12.58 3.06
N GLU A 35 10.76 11.83 3.99
CA GLU A 35 11.94 10.97 3.75
C GLU A 35 11.61 9.69 2.98
N HIS A 36 10.33 9.30 2.92
CA HIS A 36 9.92 8.07 2.26
C HIS A 36 9.97 8.23 0.73
N PRO A 37 10.49 7.24 -0.05
CA PRO A 37 10.62 7.37 -1.50
C PRO A 37 9.33 7.69 -2.26
N LEU A 38 8.17 7.23 -1.76
CA LEU A 38 6.87 7.56 -2.35
C LEU A 38 6.47 9.04 -2.18
N ALA A 39 7.07 9.76 -1.24
CA ALA A 39 6.76 11.18 -1.04
C ALA A 39 7.23 12.04 -2.23
N SER A 40 8.35 11.66 -2.88
CA SER A 40 8.93 12.38 -4.00
C SER A 40 8.26 12.09 -5.36
N VAL A 41 7.37 11.10 -5.42
CA VAL A 41 6.63 10.73 -6.65
C VAL A 41 5.54 11.75 -6.92
N ASN A 42 5.74 12.62 -7.91
CA ASN A 42 4.87 13.75 -8.20
C ASN A 42 4.36 13.71 -9.66
N GLY A 43 3.30 14.47 -9.94
CA GLY A 43 2.69 14.54 -11.28
C GLY A 43 2.00 13.24 -11.68
N ALA A 44 2.09 12.88 -12.97
CA ALA A 44 1.46 11.69 -13.54
C ALA A 44 2.34 10.41 -13.47
N PHE A 45 3.37 10.43 -12.62
CA PHE A 45 4.22 9.27 -12.38
C PHE A 45 3.59 8.35 -11.34
N ASN A 46 3.73 7.04 -11.57
CA ASN A 46 3.37 6.01 -10.61
C ASN A 46 4.65 5.40 -10.04
N ALA A 47 4.55 4.90 -8.81
CA ALA A 47 5.56 4.06 -8.21
C ALA A 47 4.94 2.85 -7.53
N VAL A 48 5.59 1.71 -7.65
CA VAL A 48 5.21 0.46 -6.99
C VAL A 48 6.38 -0.01 -6.15
N VAL A 49 6.14 -0.18 -4.85
CA VAL A 49 7.11 -0.78 -3.92
C VAL A 49 6.75 -2.23 -3.74
N VAL A 50 7.73 -3.12 -3.89
CA VAL A 50 7.58 -4.56 -3.66
C VAL A 50 8.59 -4.98 -2.61
N GLU A 51 8.11 -5.66 -1.57
CA GLU A 51 8.96 -6.23 -0.52
C GLU A 51 8.89 -7.75 -0.61
N ALA A 52 10.07 -8.38 -0.72
CA ALA A 52 10.20 -9.84 -0.80
C ALA A 52 11.34 -10.31 0.11
N GLU A 53 11.19 -11.50 0.68
CA GLU A 53 12.12 -12.06 1.67
C GLU A 53 13.58 -12.07 1.18
N ALA A 54 13.81 -12.58 -0.03
CA ALA A 54 15.16 -12.68 -0.60
C ALA A 54 15.61 -11.42 -1.36
N ALA A 55 14.69 -10.68 -2.00
CA ALA A 55 15.03 -9.53 -2.82
C ALA A 55 15.04 -8.20 -2.04
N GLY A 56 14.58 -8.22 -0.79
CA GLY A 56 14.40 -7.03 0.03
C GLY A 56 13.38 -6.08 -0.59
N ARG A 57 13.68 -4.78 -0.54
CA ARG A 57 12.79 -3.71 -0.98
C ARG A 57 13.17 -3.24 -2.39
N LEU A 58 12.22 -3.37 -3.32
CA LEU A 58 12.33 -2.92 -4.69
C LEU A 58 11.34 -1.77 -4.96
N MET A 59 11.73 -0.82 -5.81
CA MET A 59 10.87 0.27 -6.26
C MET A 59 10.89 0.38 -7.77
N PHE A 60 9.72 0.30 -8.38
CA PHE A 60 9.50 0.52 -9.81
C PHE A 60 8.89 1.90 -9.97
N TYR A 61 9.50 2.76 -10.79
CA TYR A 61 9.07 4.14 -11.01
C TYR A 61 8.94 4.42 -12.50
N GLY A 62 7.86 5.09 -12.91
CA GLY A 62 7.65 5.45 -14.30
C GLY A 62 6.31 6.14 -14.55
N GLN A 63 6.06 6.50 -15.81
CA GLN A 63 4.76 7.04 -16.20
C GLN A 63 3.71 5.93 -16.16
N GLY A 64 2.69 6.09 -15.32
CA GLY A 64 1.63 5.09 -15.16
C GLY A 64 0.41 5.33 -16.05
N ALA A 65 0.37 6.45 -16.76
CA ALA A 65 -0.70 6.84 -17.67
C ALA A 65 -0.12 7.55 -18.90
N GLY A 66 -0.87 7.49 -20.00
CA GLY A 66 -0.50 8.10 -21.28
C GLY A 66 -0.43 7.07 -22.40
N GLY A 67 -0.85 7.47 -23.60
CA GLY A 67 -0.97 6.56 -24.75
C GLY A 67 0.34 5.86 -25.11
N ALA A 68 1.45 6.60 -25.18
CA ALA A 68 2.76 6.03 -25.51
C ALA A 68 3.31 5.09 -24.40
N PRO A 69 3.33 5.45 -23.11
CA PRO A 69 3.70 4.52 -22.04
C PRO A 69 2.87 3.23 -22.02
N THR A 70 1.55 3.33 -22.21
CA THR A 70 0.67 2.16 -22.25
C THR A 70 0.91 1.31 -23.49
N ALA A 71 1.10 1.92 -24.67
CA ALA A 71 1.42 1.20 -25.90
C ALA A 71 2.73 0.41 -25.80
N SER A 72 3.73 0.94 -25.07
CA SER A 72 4.98 0.23 -24.81
C SER A 72 4.75 -1.09 -24.07
N ALA A 73 3.90 -1.11 -23.06
CA ALA A 73 3.55 -2.34 -22.33
C ALA A 73 2.83 -3.34 -23.23
N VAL A 74 1.84 -2.87 -24.00
CA VAL A 74 1.09 -3.68 -24.97
C VAL A 74 2.00 -4.32 -26.01
N LEU A 75 2.96 -3.56 -26.56
CA LEU A 75 3.90 -4.08 -27.55
C LEU A 75 4.84 -5.14 -26.95
N GLY A 76 5.27 -4.97 -25.70
CA GLY A 76 6.07 -5.97 -24.98
C GLY A 76 5.37 -7.31 -24.89
N ASP A 77 4.11 -7.31 -24.45
CA ASP A 77 3.29 -8.53 -24.36
C ASP A 77 3.01 -9.14 -25.74
N LEU A 78 2.75 -8.30 -26.75
CA LEU A 78 2.53 -8.75 -28.13
C LEU A 78 3.75 -9.48 -28.69
N VAL A 79 4.97 -8.94 -28.50
CA VAL A 79 6.21 -9.56 -28.95
C VAL A 79 6.45 -10.89 -28.22
N MET A 80 6.19 -10.95 -26.90
CA MET A 80 6.29 -12.21 -26.14
C MET A 80 5.29 -13.25 -26.63
N ALA A 81 4.04 -12.87 -26.89
CA ALA A 81 3.01 -13.75 -27.43
C ALA A 81 3.38 -14.28 -28.82
N ALA A 82 3.91 -13.43 -29.70
CA ALA A 82 4.38 -13.83 -31.02
C ALA A 82 5.56 -14.82 -30.92
N ARG A 83 6.55 -14.54 -30.05
CA ARG A 83 7.69 -15.45 -29.81
C ARG A 83 7.22 -16.83 -29.31
N ASN A 84 6.31 -16.85 -28.35
CA ASN A 84 5.74 -18.09 -27.83
C ASN A 84 5.06 -18.91 -28.94
N ARG A 85 4.31 -18.24 -29.82
CA ARG A 85 3.63 -18.89 -30.95
C ARG A 85 4.62 -19.48 -31.96
N VAL A 86 5.72 -18.78 -32.25
CA VAL A 86 6.76 -19.26 -33.18
C VAL A 86 7.56 -20.43 -32.60
N GLN A 87 7.91 -20.36 -31.32
CA GLN A 87 8.74 -21.37 -30.65
C GLN A 87 7.93 -22.56 -30.10
N GLY A 88 6.60 -22.54 -30.22
CA GLY A 88 5.72 -23.58 -29.68
C GLY A 88 5.61 -23.58 -28.15
N GLY A 89 6.01 -22.48 -27.49
CA GLY A 89 5.98 -22.32 -26.04
C GLY A 89 4.68 -21.67 -25.53
N ARG A 90 4.53 -21.62 -24.21
CA ARG A 90 3.49 -20.85 -23.52
C ARG A 90 4.13 -19.99 -22.43
N GLY A 91 3.50 -18.87 -22.12
CA GLY A 91 3.88 -18.05 -20.97
C GLY A 91 3.54 -18.72 -19.63
N PRO A 92 3.86 -18.06 -18.51
CA PRO A 92 3.49 -18.51 -17.18
C PRO A 92 1.99 -18.83 -17.07
N ARG A 93 1.65 -19.94 -16.40
CA ARG A 93 0.26 -20.30 -16.11
C ARG A 93 -0.23 -19.50 -14.91
N GLU A 94 -1.53 -19.24 -14.89
CA GLU A 94 -2.19 -18.66 -13.73
C GLU A 94 -1.93 -19.50 -12.47
N SER A 95 -1.48 -18.83 -11.41
CA SER A 95 -1.13 -19.45 -10.14
C SER A 95 -1.96 -18.82 -9.02
N LYS A 96 -3.08 -19.47 -8.68
CA LYS A 96 -4.02 -19.07 -7.60
C LYS A 96 -4.16 -20.15 -6.53
N TYR A 97 -3.09 -20.89 -6.26
CA TYR A 97 -3.11 -22.08 -5.40
C TYR A 97 -3.37 -21.77 -3.92
N ALA A 98 -2.92 -20.60 -3.43
CA ALA A 98 -2.84 -20.32 -2.01
C ALA A 98 -4.21 -20.15 -1.33
N LYS A 99 -5.25 -19.75 -2.08
CA LYS A 99 -6.63 -19.56 -1.58
C LYS A 99 -6.71 -18.82 -0.23
N LEU A 100 -5.85 -17.82 -0.03
CA LEU A 100 -5.79 -17.07 1.23
C LEU A 100 -7.11 -16.33 1.48
N PRO A 101 -7.66 -16.38 2.70
CA PRO A 101 -8.83 -15.58 3.04
C PRO A 101 -8.47 -14.08 3.03
N ILE A 102 -9.47 -13.26 2.69
CA ILE A 102 -9.33 -11.80 2.69
C ILE A 102 -9.39 -11.28 4.13
N ALA A 103 -8.43 -10.44 4.50
CA ALA A 103 -8.46 -9.73 5.77
C ALA A 103 -9.39 -8.50 5.68
N PRO A 104 -10.41 -8.37 6.55
CA PRO A 104 -11.22 -7.16 6.64
C PRO A 104 -10.40 -5.99 7.19
N ILE A 105 -10.79 -4.76 6.84
CA ILE A 105 -10.04 -3.54 7.19
C ILE A 105 -9.84 -3.35 8.71
N GLY A 106 -10.77 -3.82 9.53
CA GLY A 106 -10.70 -3.69 10.99
C GLY A 106 -9.62 -4.54 11.65
N LEU A 107 -9.05 -5.53 10.94
CA LEU A 107 -7.93 -6.33 11.43
C LEU A 107 -6.56 -5.74 11.02
N ILE A 108 -6.55 -4.67 10.25
CA ILE A 108 -5.32 -4.09 9.71
C ILE A 108 -4.73 -3.11 10.73
N PRO A 109 -3.52 -3.36 11.25
CA PRO A 109 -2.84 -2.38 12.08
C PRO A 109 -2.46 -1.16 11.24
N THR A 110 -2.92 0.02 11.67
CA THR A 110 -2.55 1.29 11.01
C THR A 110 -2.57 2.44 12.00
N ARG A 111 -2.07 3.61 11.57
CA ARG A 111 -2.00 4.82 12.39
C ARG A 111 -2.94 5.88 11.82
N TYR A 112 -3.52 6.69 12.70
CA TYR A 112 -4.46 7.74 12.34
C TYR A 112 -3.88 9.11 12.66
N TYR A 113 -4.12 10.06 11.75
CA TYR A 113 -4.04 11.49 12.01
C TYR A 113 -5.48 11.98 12.23
N VAL A 114 -5.74 12.56 13.40
CA VAL A 114 -7.07 13.05 13.76
C VAL A 114 -6.97 14.53 14.09
N ASN A 115 -7.62 15.37 13.27
CA ASN A 115 -7.75 16.80 13.52
C ASN A 115 -9.14 17.07 14.09
N MET A 116 -9.22 17.70 15.26
CA MET A 116 -10.47 17.94 15.99
C MET A 116 -10.55 19.41 16.39
N ASN A 117 -11.73 20.01 16.20
CA ASN A 117 -12.06 21.29 16.81
C ASN A 117 -12.67 21.02 18.20
N VAL A 118 -12.05 21.57 19.25
CA VAL A 118 -12.41 21.29 20.63
C VAL A 118 -12.65 22.59 21.40
N ALA A 119 -13.42 22.52 22.48
CA ALA A 119 -13.67 23.68 23.32
C ALA A 119 -12.35 24.14 23.98
N ASP A 120 -12.11 25.44 24.01
CA ASP A 120 -10.92 26.02 24.66
C ASP A 120 -11.12 26.08 26.18
N ARG A 121 -10.92 24.93 26.82
CA ARG A 121 -10.99 24.78 28.28
C ARG A 121 -10.00 23.73 28.78
N PRO A 122 -9.45 23.90 29.99
CA PRO A 122 -8.65 22.86 30.63
C PRO A 122 -9.40 21.53 30.72
N GLY A 123 -8.67 20.42 30.56
CA GLY A 123 -9.20 19.05 30.70
C GLY A 123 -9.67 18.38 29.40
N VAL A 124 -9.82 19.11 28.29
CA VAL A 124 -10.21 18.49 26.99
C VAL A 124 -9.18 17.47 26.52
N LEU A 125 -7.89 17.80 26.55
CA LEU A 125 -6.84 16.85 26.15
C LEU A 125 -6.86 15.57 27.01
N SER A 126 -7.10 15.71 28.32
CA SER A 126 -7.22 14.55 29.23
C SER A 126 -8.41 13.67 28.86
N ALA A 127 -9.57 14.27 28.54
CA ALA A 127 -10.74 13.53 28.10
C ALA A 127 -10.51 12.78 26.78
N VAL A 128 -9.84 13.42 25.82
CA VAL A 128 -9.47 12.79 24.53
C VAL A 128 -8.49 11.63 24.78
N ALA A 129 -7.41 11.86 25.53
CA ALA A 129 -6.43 10.83 25.84
C ALA A 129 -7.06 9.63 26.57
N ALA A 130 -8.02 9.88 27.47
CA ALA A 130 -8.76 8.82 28.15
C ALA A 130 -9.58 7.97 27.17
N GLU A 131 -10.22 8.55 26.16
CA GLU A 131 -10.97 7.79 25.15
C GLU A 131 -10.09 6.88 24.28
N PHE A 132 -8.88 7.33 23.94
CA PHE A 132 -7.88 6.51 23.24
C PHE A 132 -7.37 5.37 24.13
N SER A 133 -7.05 5.67 25.40
CA SER A 133 -6.55 4.69 26.37
C SER A 133 -7.56 3.58 26.67
N LYS A 134 -8.87 3.88 26.75
CA LYS A 134 -9.94 2.87 26.91
C LYS A 134 -9.96 1.80 25.81
N ARG A 135 -9.39 2.10 24.64
CA ARG A 135 -9.32 1.21 23.47
C ARG A 135 -7.90 0.74 23.20
N GLU A 136 -7.00 0.90 24.18
CA GLU A 136 -5.60 0.47 24.10
C GLU A 136 -4.83 1.13 22.95
N VAL A 137 -5.22 2.36 22.58
CA VAL A 137 -4.53 3.13 21.54
C VAL A 137 -3.57 4.14 22.17
N SER A 138 -2.28 3.95 21.91
CA SER A 138 -1.25 4.91 22.32
C SER A 138 -1.20 6.14 21.40
N ILE A 139 -0.99 7.33 21.99
CA ILE A 139 -0.83 8.59 21.26
C ILE A 139 0.68 8.87 21.09
N ALA A 140 1.10 9.18 19.86
CA ALA A 140 2.51 9.39 19.53
C ALA A 140 2.93 10.88 19.51
N GLU A 141 2.04 11.76 19.03
CA GLU A 141 2.25 13.21 18.90
C GLU A 141 0.88 13.87 19.15
N VAL A 142 0.86 15.01 19.85
CA VAL A 142 -0.33 15.84 20.11
C VAL A 142 -0.05 17.23 19.60
#